data_AF-A0A414SFK8-F1
#
_entry.id   AF-A0A414SFK8-F1
#
_cell.length_a   1.000
_cell.length_b   1.000
_cell.length_c   1.000
_cell.angle_alpha   90.00
_cell.angle_beta   90.00
_cell.angle_gamma   90.00
#
_symmetry.space_group_name_H-M   'P 1'
#
loop_
_entity.id
_entity.type
_entity.pdbx_description
1 polymer ?
#
loop_
_entity_poly.entity_id
_entity_poly.type
_entity_poly.pdbx_seq_one_letter_code
_entity_poly.pdbx_strand_id
1 'polypeptide(L)'
;MSESFIKTEKIAIDHLLVEITRKCQLRCAHCLRGDAQNINMSPKIIDKLLESVCVIGTLLFTGGEPTMNLEGMRYFLEKMKANNIALHKLRLITNGCDISEETSTLIKEYYDYITYNQEYGNHKIIISISSDIYHRQSGGNPEKAYDIYKSVFSEYPLVEIALYDISSIPLAIGRAESLEEANANIEAYMPFKKIEVMSKNSHHYCVVRKYYRLEDGIDELIMCPTYVSVYGRVFHAEDSQMEFEQEDNTGVSLECENLIDAIKEHNRDAEYCVACMLAKQLVKDTLLDGDIIVKWFKFINRKLNGYSERVRAVDVDNFNNLAEDGTKYSISDDEAIAVVKEWYDDVGEDGVLRVKKIINEVFEKHLLGEEGIYQRQKAEVAEMLVNLAKTANTIEAPQARGFIKIIAQLANIVERGENEEHFKKEKRYFDKHGEIFLKEDEEMVRGQHPQWSHKDCVRYANSEKWIKYYSGRASNEDKIQLIRHQMILEDIRKKYKASDTINAMLNIQEK
;
A
#
# COMPACT_ATOMS: atom_id res chain seq x y z
N MET A 1 1.22 55.73 -1.38
CA MET A 1 0.69 54.55 -0.66
C MET A 1 0.96 53.38 -1.57
N SER A 2 1.90 52.51 -1.19
CA SER A 2 2.23 51.32 -1.96
C SER A 2 1.04 50.36 -1.87
N GLU A 3 0.39 50.08 -3.00
CA GLU A 3 -0.42 48.89 -3.16
C GLU A 3 0.49 47.70 -2.80
N SER A 4 0.25 47.09 -1.64
CA SER A 4 0.82 45.79 -1.34
C SER A 4 0.22 44.84 -2.36
N PHE A 5 0.96 44.55 -3.43
CA PHE A 5 0.68 43.40 -4.27
C PHE A 5 0.77 42.18 -3.37
N ILE A 6 -0.36 41.74 -2.84
CA ILE A 6 -0.47 40.43 -2.19
C ILE A 6 -0.19 39.45 -3.31
N LYS A 7 1.02 38.89 -3.33
CA LYS A 7 1.39 37.85 -4.28
C LYS A 7 0.48 36.67 -3.96
N THR A 8 -0.48 36.38 -4.83
CA THR A 8 -1.28 35.16 -4.74
C THR A 8 -0.33 33.97 -4.86
N GLU A 9 -0.38 33.08 -3.88
CA GLU A 9 0.40 31.85 -3.87
C GLU A 9 0.08 31.01 -5.10
N LYS A 10 1.11 30.47 -5.77
CA LYS A 10 0.95 29.63 -6.95
C LYS A 10 1.09 28.16 -6.59
N ILE A 11 -0.03 27.44 -6.63
CA ILE A 11 -0.13 26.05 -6.23
C ILE A 11 -0.21 25.16 -7.47
N ALA A 12 0.63 24.12 -7.50
CA ALA A 12 0.49 23.00 -8.42
C ALA A 12 -0.12 21.81 -7.68
N ILE A 13 -1.02 21.07 -8.34
CA ILE A 13 -1.61 19.84 -7.80
C ILE A 13 -1.30 18.71 -8.77
N ASP A 14 -0.66 17.64 -8.28
CA ASP A 14 -0.35 16.51 -9.15
C ASP A 14 -1.60 15.69 -9.50
N HIS A 15 -2.42 15.35 -8.49
CA HIS A 15 -3.65 14.59 -8.66
C HIS A 15 -4.81 15.20 -7.88
N LEU A 16 -5.84 15.66 -8.59
CA LEU A 16 -7.06 16.24 -8.02
C LEU A 16 -8.28 15.39 -8.38
N LEU A 17 -8.96 14.86 -7.36
CA LEU A 17 -10.24 14.16 -7.49
C LEU A 17 -11.36 15.10 -7.03
N VAL A 18 -12.33 15.34 -7.91
CA VAL A 18 -13.44 16.25 -7.66
C VAL A 18 -14.75 15.46 -7.67
N GLU A 19 -15.40 15.36 -6.51
CA GLU A 19 -16.78 14.89 -6.43
C GLU A 19 -17.71 15.97 -6.97
N ILE A 20 -17.97 15.93 -8.28
CA ILE A 20 -18.75 16.96 -8.94
C ILE A 20 -20.25 16.82 -8.65
N THR A 21 -20.71 15.63 -8.26
CA THR A 21 -22.12 15.34 -7.94
C THR A 21 -22.27 14.05 -7.15
N ARG A 22 -23.32 13.95 -6.32
CA ARG A 22 -23.75 12.69 -5.68
C ARG A 22 -24.91 12.01 -6.39
N LYS A 23 -25.40 12.61 -7.49
CA LYS A 23 -26.45 12.03 -8.32
C LYS A 23 -25.91 10.80 -9.03
N CYS A 24 -26.73 9.76 -9.13
CA CYS A 24 -26.46 8.60 -9.97
C CYS A 24 -27.80 7.99 -10.38
N GLN A 25 -27.93 7.64 -11.66
CA GLN A 25 -29.11 6.96 -12.21
C GLN A 25 -29.10 5.45 -11.94
N LEU A 26 -27.96 4.90 -11.51
CA LEU A 26 -27.84 3.49 -11.16
C LEU A 26 -27.94 3.28 -9.66
N ARG A 27 -28.47 2.11 -9.28
CA ARG A 27 -28.54 1.66 -7.89
C ARG A 27 -27.70 0.41 -7.65
N CYS A 28 -26.42 0.46 -8.05
CA CYS A 28 -25.46 -0.63 -7.93
C CYS A 28 -25.41 -1.19 -6.51
N ALA A 29 -25.65 -2.48 -6.34
CA ALA A 29 -25.66 -3.14 -5.03
C ALA A 29 -24.31 -3.02 -4.30
N HIS A 30 -23.20 -2.93 -5.03
CA HIS A 30 -21.87 -2.77 -4.42
C HIS A 30 -21.46 -1.33 -4.12
N CYS A 31 -22.34 -0.33 -4.31
CA CYS A 31 -21.92 1.07 -4.19
C CYS A 31 -21.53 1.39 -2.74
N LEU A 32 -20.22 1.57 -2.53
CA LEU A 32 -19.63 1.90 -1.23
C LEU A 32 -20.05 3.27 -0.71
N ARG A 33 -20.56 4.14 -1.60
CA ARG A 33 -21.01 5.49 -1.24
C ARG A 33 -22.40 5.52 -0.62
N GLY A 34 -23.13 4.41 -0.66
CA GLY A 34 -24.52 4.33 -0.20
C GLY A 34 -25.53 4.72 -1.29
N ASP A 35 -26.65 5.32 -0.89
CA ASP A 35 -27.68 5.78 -1.81
C ASP A 35 -27.32 7.12 -2.47
N ALA A 36 -27.71 7.27 -3.75
CA ALA A 36 -27.44 8.50 -4.49
C ALA A 36 -28.20 9.68 -3.86
N GLN A 37 -27.55 10.84 -3.81
CA GLN A 37 -28.12 12.06 -3.25
C GLN A 37 -28.29 13.11 -4.37
N ASN A 38 -29.37 13.89 -4.34
CA ASN A 38 -29.66 14.88 -5.37
C ASN A 38 -28.86 16.18 -5.17
N ILE A 39 -27.52 16.08 -5.22
CA ILE A 39 -26.60 17.16 -4.83
C ILE A 39 -25.52 17.32 -5.90
N ASN A 40 -25.26 18.57 -6.27
CA ASN A 40 -24.18 18.96 -7.17
C ASN A 40 -23.21 19.88 -6.42
N MET A 41 -21.93 19.84 -6.80
CA MET A 41 -20.94 20.76 -6.27
C MET A 41 -21.30 22.19 -6.66
N SER A 42 -21.20 23.13 -5.72
CA SER A 42 -21.57 24.52 -5.99
C SER A 42 -20.45 25.27 -6.76
N PRO A 43 -20.81 26.24 -7.62
CA PRO A 43 -19.84 27.14 -8.25
C PRO A 43 -18.90 27.84 -7.27
N LYS A 44 -19.39 28.18 -6.07
CA LYS A 44 -18.60 28.82 -5.00
C LYS A 44 -17.44 27.93 -4.55
N ILE A 45 -17.67 26.62 -4.42
CA ILE A 45 -16.63 25.67 -4.03
C ILE A 45 -15.58 25.54 -5.15
N ILE A 46 -16.02 25.46 -6.40
CA ILE A 46 -15.13 25.40 -7.57
C ILE A 46 -14.25 26.65 -7.64
N ASP A 47 -14.85 27.84 -7.49
CA ASP A 47 -14.13 29.11 -7.46
C ASP A 47 -13.07 29.14 -6.36
N LYS A 48 -13.43 28.65 -5.17
CA LYS A 48 -12.54 28.65 -4.01
C LYS A 48 -11.39 27.64 -4.15
N LEU A 49 -11.68 26.47 -4.69
CA LEU A 49 -10.68 25.44 -4.99
C LEU A 49 -9.64 25.95 -6.01
N LEU A 50 -10.09 26.66 -7.05
CA LEU A 50 -9.25 27.10 -8.16
C LEU A 50 -8.64 28.50 -7.97
N GLU A 51 -8.84 29.14 -6.81
CA GLU A 51 -8.42 30.53 -6.54
C GLU A 51 -6.90 30.72 -6.62
N SER A 52 -6.12 29.74 -6.17
CA SER A 52 -4.64 29.80 -6.08
C SER A 52 -3.94 28.67 -6.87
N VAL A 53 -4.72 27.85 -7.56
CA VAL A 53 -4.20 26.75 -8.38
C VAL A 53 -3.78 27.28 -9.74
N CYS A 54 -2.60 26.90 -10.19
CA CYS A 54 -2.06 27.28 -11.50
C CYS A 54 -1.73 26.08 -12.40
N VAL A 55 -1.60 24.89 -11.83
CA VAL A 55 -1.37 23.64 -12.56
C VAL A 55 -2.15 22.50 -11.91
N ILE A 56 -2.82 21.70 -12.73
CA ILE A 56 -3.41 20.42 -12.36
C ILE A 56 -2.80 19.35 -13.28
N GLY A 57 -2.02 18.43 -12.70
CA GLY A 57 -1.44 17.30 -13.41
C GLY A 57 -2.55 16.38 -13.92
N THR A 58 -3.30 15.79 -13.01
CA THR A 58 -4.46 14.93 -13.34
C THR A 58 -5.71 15.43 -12.64
N LEU A 59 -6.71 15.81 -13.42
CA LEU A 59 -8.07 16.04 -12.94
C LEU A 59 -8.89 14.77 -13.11
N LEU A 60 -9.53 14.30 -12.04
CA LEU A 60 -10.46 13.18 -12.08
C LEU A 60 -11.85 13.64 -11.61
N PHE A 61 -12.84 13.57 -12.49
CA PHE A 61 -14.23 13.77 -12.09
C PHE A 61 -14.82 12.47 -11.55
N THR A 62 -15.41 12.54 -10.36
CA THR A 62 -16.01 11.41 -9.63
C THR A 62 -17.30 11.84 -8.93
N GLY A 63 -17.86 10.92 -8.14
CA GLY A 63 -19.01 11.13 -7.27
C GLY A 63 -19.97 9.95 -7.33
N GLY A 64 -21.26 10.24 -7.54
CA GLY A 64 -22.23 9.21 -7.93
C GLY A 64 -22.00 8.79 -9.39
N GLU A 65 -22.46 9.62 -10.32
CA GLU A 65 -22.13 9.55 -11.74
C GLU A 65 -21.76 10.96 -12.22
N PRO A 66 -20.50 11.25 -12.56
CA PRO A 66 -20.06 12.60 -12.91
C PRO A 66 -20.81 13.19 -14.12
N THR A 67 -21.21 12.36 -15.09
CA THR A 67 -21.98 12.83 -16.27
C THR A 67 -23.39 13.35 -15.93
N MET A 68 -23.89 13.11 -14.70
CA MET A 68 -25.13 13.73 -14.21
C MET A 68 -24.97 15.21 -13.80
N ASN A 69 -23.76 15.78 -13.91
CA ASN A 69 -23.49 17.20 -13.68
C ASN A 69 -22.53 17.81 -14.72
N LEU A 70 -22.91 17.72 -16.01
CA LEU A 70 -22.16 18.34 -17.10
C LEU A 70 -22.02 19.85 -16.93
N GLU A 71 -23.02 20.53 -16.36
CA GLU A 71 -22.96 21.96 -16.07
C GLU A 71 -21.83 22.29 -15.08
N GLY A 72 -21.70 21.52 -13.99
CA GLY A 72 -20.59 21.69 -13.04
C GLY A 72 -19.23 21.41 -13.66
N MET A 73 -19.11 20.36 -14.47
CA MET A 73 -17.89 20.06 -15.22
C MET A 73 -17.52 21.17 -16.20
N ARG A 74 -18.51 21.75 -16.89
CA ARG A 74 -18.31 22.88 -17.81
C ARG A 74 -17.90 24.15 -17.07
N TYR A 75 -18.56 24.46 -15.96
CA TYR A 75 -18.19 25.60 -15.11
C TYR A 75 -16.74 25.48 -14.60
N PHE A 76 -16.33 24.26 -14.21
CA PHE A 76 -14.95 23.97 -13.82
C PHE A 76 -13.96 24.30 -14.94
N LEU A 77 -14.22 23.85 -16.17
CA LEU A 77 -13.39 24.15 -17.34
C LEU A 77 -13.30 25.66 -17.60
N GLU A 78 -14.43 26.36 -17.56
CA GLU A 78 -14.46 27.82 -17.77
C GLU A 78 -13.68 28.58 -16.70
N LYS A 79 -13.70 28.10 -15.44
CA LYS A 79 -12.89 28.68 -14.37
C LYS A 79 -11.40 28.40 -14.55
N MET A 80 -11.03 27.20 -14.98
CA MET A 80 -9.63 26.90 -15.33
C MET A 80 -9.13 27.82 -16.45
N LYS A 81 -9.91 27.99 -17.52
CA LYS A 81 -9.61 28.91 -18.63
C LYS A 81 -9.43 30.34 -18.14
N ALA A 82 -10.38 30.84 -17.35
CA ALA A 82 -10.35 32.21 -16.82
C ALA A 82 -9.12 32.47 -15.93
N ASN A 83 -8.71 31.47 -15.15
CA ASN A 83 -7.58 31.55 -14.24
C ASN A 83 -6.23 31.15 -14.89
N ASN A 84 -6.23 30.77 -16.18
CA ASN A 84 -5.07 30.25 -16.91
C ASN A 84 -4.40 29.05 -16.23
N ILE A 85 -5.21 28.10 -15.75
CA ILE A 85 -4.74 26.91 -15.04
C ILE A 85 -4.30 25.85 -16.05
N ALA A 86 -3.04 25.42 -16.03
CA ALA A 86 -2.60 24.35 -16.89
C ALA A 86 -3.27 23.02 -16.49
N LEU A 87 -3.75 22.26 -17.48
CA LEU A 87 -4.27 20.91 -17.29
C LEU A 87 -3.46 19.93 -18.13
N HIS A 88 -2.92 18.88 -17.52
CA HIS A 88 -2.12 17.89 -18.25
C HIS A 88 -2.92 16.64 -18.63
N LYS A 89 -3.84 16.21 -17.76
CA LYS A 89 -4.60 14.97 -17.95
C LYS A 89 -6.00 15.06 -17.37
N LEU A 90 -6.97 14.49 -18.08
CA LEU A 90 -8.33 14.29 -17.59
C LEU A 90 -8.60 12.79 -17.39
N ARG A 91 -9.23 12.43 -16.28
CA ARG A 91 -9.80 11.11 -16.03
C ARG A 91 -11.29 11.24 -15.75
N LEU A 92 -12.06 10.36 -16.37
CA LEU A 92 -13.49 10.23 -16.14
C LEU A 92 -13.77 8.76 -15.81
N ILE A 93 -14.30 8.51 -14.61
CA ILE A 93 -14.85 7.20 -14.24
C ILE A 93 -16.36 7.33 -14.37
N THR A 94 -16.96 6.56 -15.28
CA THR A 94 -18.39 6.63 -15.58
C THR A 94 -19.00 5.24 -15.62
N ASN A 95 -20.28 5.13 -15.27
CA ASN A 95 -21.06 3.92 -15.47
C ASN A 95 -21.54 3.74 -16.93
N GLY A 96 -21.30 4.72 -17.81
CA GLY A 96 -21.57 4.64 -19.24
C GLY A 96 -23.04 4.77 -19.63
N CYS A 97 -23.95 5.18 -18.75
CA CYS A 97 -25.35 5.39 -19.14
C CYS A 97 -25.56 6.63 -20.01
N ASP A 98 -24.81 7.71 -19.75
CA ASP A 98 -24.82 8.88 -20.61
C ASP A 98 -23.79 8.71 -21.72
N ILE A 99 -24.29 8.75 -22.95
CA ILE A 99 -23.57 8.62 -24.22
C ILE A 99 -24.05 9.71 -25.19
N SER A 100 -24.58 10.80 -24.64
CA SER A 100 -25.13 11.92 -25.39
C SER A 100 -24.05 12.70 -26.14
N GLU A 101 -24.50 13.41 -27.18
CA GLU A 101 -23.64 14.36 -27.90
C GLU A 101 -23.10 15.45 -26.96
N GLU A 102 -23.88 15.88 -25.98
CA GLU A 102 -23.48 16.90 -24.99
C GLU A 102 -22.27 16.45 -24.18
N THR A 103 -22.30 15.22 -23.63
CA THR A 103 -21.17 14.64 -22.90
C THR A 103 -19.94 14.54 -23.78
N SER A 104 -20.09 14.04 -25.02
CA SER A 104 -18.95 13.94 -25.93
C SER A 104 -18.37 15.30 -26.34
N THR A 105 -19.22 16.33 -26.50
CA THR A 105 -18.81 17.69 -26.83
C THR A 105 -18.01 18.30 -25.69
N LEU A 106 -18.47 18.15 -24.45
CA LEU A 106 -17.75 18.65 -23.29
C LEU A 106 -16.36 17.98 -23.16
N ILE A 107 -16.26 16.67 -23.39
CA ILE A 107 -14.97 15.96 -23.39
C ILE A 107 -14.04 16.50 -24.49
N LYS A 108 -14.56 16.83 -25.68
CA LYS A 108 -13.78 17.47 -26.76
C LYS A 108 -13.30 18.86 -26.35
N GLU A 109 -14.10 19.64 -25.65
CA GLU A 109 -13.68 20.95 -25.12
C GLU A 109 -12.54 20.81 -24.11
N TYR A 110 -12.54 19.76 -23.28
CA TYR A 110 -11.40 19.43 -22.42
C TYR A 110 -10.18 18.99 -23.24
N TYR A 111 -10.37 18.20 -24.30
CA TYR A 111 -9.30 17.76 -25.20
C TYR A 111 -8.59 18.97 -25.82
N ASP A 112 -9.36 19.94 -26.31
CA ASP A 112 -8.83 21.16 -26.93
C ASP A 112 -8.15 22.08 -25.90
N TYR A 113 -8.50 21.95 -24.61
CA TYR A 113 -7.95 22.78 -23.54
C TYR A 113 -6.65 22.25 -22.94
N ILE A 114 -6.40 20.93 -22.94
CA ILE A 114 -5.18 20.35 -22.34
C ILE A 114 -3.94 21.12 -22.84
N THR A 115 -3.23 21.76 -21.92
CA THR A 115 -2.23 22.79 -22.21
C THR A 115 -0.79 22.26 -22.19
N TYR A 116 -0.61 20.96 -21.97
CA TYR A 116 0.69 20.39 -21.66
C TYR A 116 1.60 20.20 -22.88
N ASN A 117 2.89 20.43 -22.69
CA ASN A 117 3.92 20.27 -23.71
C ASN A 117 4.44 18.82 -23.72
N GLN A 118 4.52 18.20 -24.91
CA GLN A 118 4.87 16.79 -25.15
C GLN A 118 6.27 16.35 -24.68
N GLU A 119 7.10 17.26 -24.19
CA GLU A 119 8.49 17.00 -23.78
C GLU A 119 8.62 16.33 -22.39
N TYR A 120 7.56 16.42 -21.59
CA TYR A 120 7.46 15.80 -20.27
C TYR A 120 6.17 14.94 -20.33
N GLY A 121 6.08 13.74 -19.73
CA GLY A 121 4.82 13.05 -19.35
C GLY A 121 3.69 12.57 -20.34
N ASN A 122 2.83 11.70 -19.76
CA ASN A 122 1.49 11.21 -20.13
C ASN A 122 0.36 12.25 -20.35
N HIS A 123 0.21 12.91 -21.51
CA HIS A 123 -0.96 13.76 -21.81
C HIS A 123 -2.10 12.97 -22.46
N LYS A 124 -3.23 12.81 -21.76
CA LYS A 124 -4.37 12.06 -22.26
C LYS A 124 -5.67 12.37 -21.55
N ILE A 125 -6.77 11.99 -22.19
CA ILE A 125 -8.07 11.83 -21.55
C ILE A 125 -8.30 10.33 -21.40
N ILE A 126 -8.57 9.87 -20.18
CA ILE A 126 -8.92 8.47 -19.93
C ILE A 126 -10.39 8.40 -19.52
N ILE A 127 -11.19 7.68 -20.28
CA ILE A 127 -12.58 7.35 -19.95
C ILE A 127 -12.62 5.89 -19.54
N SER A 128 -12.81 5.66 -18.24
CA SER A 128 -12.96 4.32 -17.66
C SER A 128 -14.44 4.04 -17.44
N ILE A 129 -14.96 3.05 -18.16
CA ILE A 129 -16.37 2.64 -18.13
C ILE A 129 -16.51 1.45 -17.20
N SER A 130 -17.23 1.62 -16.10
CA SER A 130 -17.47 0.54 -15.12
C SER A 130 -18.21 -0.62 -15.77
N SER A 131 -17.57 -1.78 -15.81
CA SER A 131 -17.99 -2.96 -16.54
C SER A 131 -18.08 -4.21 -15.66
N ASP A 132 -18.37 -4.06 -14.37
CA ASP A 132 -18.64 -5.19 -13.47
C ASP A 132 -20.10 -5.67 -13.54
N ILE A 133 -20.39 -6.76 -12.84
CA ILE A 133 -21.71 -7.41 -12.82
C ILE A 133 -22.80 -6.51 -12.24
N TYR A 134 -22.49 -5.69 -11.25
CA TYR A 134 -23.49 -4.91 -10.52
C TYR A 134 -23.92 -3.67 -11.31
N HIS A 135 -23.01 -3.06 -12.07
CA HIS A 135 -23.35 -2.00 -13.02
C HIS A 135 -24.29 -2.55 -14.11
N ARG A 136 -24.01 -3.74 -14.66
CA ARG A 136 -24.89 -4.39 -15.64
C ARG A 136 -26.27 -4.74 -15.06
N GLN A 137 -26.30 -5.32 -13.87
CA GLN A 137 -27.56 -5.67 -13.19
C GLN A 137 -28.40 -4.45 -12.82
N SER A 138 -27.76 -3.28 -12.66
CA SER A 138 -28.46 -2.02 -12.39
C SER A 138 -28.99 -1.33 -13.65
N GLY A 139 -28.78 -1.91 -14.84
CA GLY A 139 -29.23 -1.38 -16.12
C GLY A 139 -28.15 -0.70 -16.96
N GLY A 140 -26.89 -0.72 -16.52
CA GLY A 140 -25.75 -0.25 -17.32
C GLY A 140 -25.47 -1.17 -18.52
N ASN A 141 -24.99 -0.59 -19.62
CA ASN A 141 -24.54 -1.33 -20.80
C ASN A 141 -23.14 -0.83 -21.21
N PRO A 142 -22.10 -1.29 -20.51
CA PRO A 142 -20.75 -0.77 -20.66
C PRO A 142 -20.15 -1.06 -22.03
N GLU A 143 -20.49 -2.19 -22.66
CA GLU A 143 -20.03 -2.53 -24.01
C GLU A 143 -20.59 -1.56 -25.06
N LYS A 144 -21.88 -1.24 -24.98
CA LYS A 144 -22.49 -0.25 -25.86
C LYS A 144 -21.86 1.13 -25.67
N ALA A 145 -21.62 1.54 -24.43
CA ALA A 145 -20.98 2.81 -24.13
C ALA A 145 -19.55 2.86 -24.69
N TYR A 146 -18.79 1.77 -24.52
CA TYR A 146 -17.45 1.62 -25.07
C TYR A 146 -17.43 1.77 -26.59
N ASP A 147 -18.30 1.05 -27.31
CA ASP A 147 -18.36 1.11 -28.78
C ASP A 147 -18.68 2.52 -29.28
N ILE A 148 -19.64 3.20 -28.63
CA ILE A 148 -20.04 4.56 -29.00
C ILE A 148 -18.91 5.54 -28.72
N TYR A 149 -18.32 5.51 -27.53
CA TYR A 149 -17.20 6.39 -27.21
C TYR A 149 -15.99 6.14 -28.12
N LYS A 150 -15.65 4.88 -28.39
CA LYS A 150 -14.59 4.54 -29.36
C LYS A 150 -14.87 5.09 -30.76
N SER A 151 -16.11 5.02 -31.22
CA SER A 151 -16.50 5.59 -32.50
C SER A 151 -16.40 7.12 -32.50
N VAL A 152 -16.95 7.78 -31.48
CA VAL A 152 -17.01 9.25 -31.36
C VAL A 152 -15.62 9.87 -31.23
N PHE A 153 -14.70 9.20 -30.55
CA PHE A 153 -13.34 9.68 -30.30
C PHE A 153 -12.28 9.04 -31.22
N SER A 154 -12.69 8.39 -32.31
CA SER A 154 -11.77 7.73 -33.25
C SER A 154 -10.73 8.67 -33.88
N GLU A 155 -11.06 9.95 -34.04
CA GLU A 155 -10.16 10.99 -34.56
C GLU A 155 -9.40 11.75 -33.44
N TYR A 156 -9.55 11.36 -32.18
CA TYR A 156 -8.96 12.02 -31.01
C TYR A 156 -7.91 11.10 -30.36
N PRO A 157 -6.65 11.07 -30.84
CA PRO A 157 -5.66 10.06 -30.48
C PRO A 157 -5.23 10.06 -29.00
N LEU A 158 -5.46 11.17 -28.28
CA LEU A 158 -5.16 11.27 -26.85
C LEU A 158 -6.33 10.84 -25.96
N VAL A 159 -7.47 10.45 -26.54
CA VAL A 159 -8.63 9.95 -25.79
C VAL A 159 -8.57 8.41 -25.74
N GLU A 160 -8.28 7.89 -24.57
CA GLU A 160 -8.27 6.46 -24.28
C GLU A 160 -9.57 6.04 -23.61
N ILE A 161 -10.26 5.07 -24.22
CA ILE A 161 -11.47 4.46 -23.67
C ILE A 161 -11.12 3.06 -23.20
N ALA A 162 -11.49 2.74 -21.97
CA ALA A 162 -11.26 1.43 -21.37
C ALA A 162 -12.50 0.93 -20.61
N LEU A 163 -12.74 -0.37 -20.68
CA LEU A 163 -13.64 -1.06 -19.76
C LEU A 163 -12.91 -1.30 -18.44
N TYR A 164 -13.62 -1.15 -17.33
CA TYR A 164 -13.06 -1.18 -15.99
C TYR A 164 -13.85 -2.10 -15.06
N ASP A 165 -13.23 -3.17 -14.58
CA ASP A 165 -13.84 -4.12 -13.64
C ASP A 165 -12.88 -4.38 -12.46
N ILE A 166 -13.05 -3.62 -11.37
CA ILE A 166 -12.36 -3.88 -10.09
C ILE A 166 -13.28 -4.46 -9.03
N SER A 167 -14.58 -4.50 -9.32
CA SER A 167 -15.66 -4.59 -8.33
C SER A 167 -16.18 -6.01 -8.18
N SER A 168 -15.52 -7.01 -8.79
CA SER A 168 -15.90 -8.42 -8.62
C SER A 168 -15.84 -8.92 -7.17
N ILE A 169 -15.24 -8.14 -6.26
CA ILE A 169 -15.27 -8.36 -4.81
C ILE A 169 -15.57 -7.01 -4.13
N PRO A 170 -16.81 -6.75 -3.71
CA PRO A 170 -17.17 -5.47 -3.12
C PRO A 170 -16.63 -5.33 -1.69
N LEU A 171 -16.39 -4.09 -1.25
CA LEU A 171 -16.11 -3.80 0.15
C LEU A 171 -17.43 -3.77 0.91
N ALA A 172 -17.50 -4.35 2.11
CA ALA A 172 -18.68 -4.36 2.97
C ALA A 172 -18.93 -2.97 3.59
N ILE A 173 -19.32 -2.01 2.75
CA ILE A 173 -19.57 -0.60 3.06
C ILE A 173 -20.77 -0.14 2.21
N GLY A 174 -21.62 0.74 2.74
CA GLY A 174 -22.77 1.25 1.99
C GLY A 174 -23.72 0.14 1.58
N ARG A 175 -24.17 0.14 0.31
CA ARG A 175 -25.13 -0.88 -0.17
C ARG A 175 -24.56 -2.30 -0.17
N ALA A 176 -23.22 -2.41 -0.21
CA ALA A 176 -22.54 -3.68 -0.28
C ALA A 176 -22.50 -4.42 1.06
N GLU A 177 -22.80 -3.78 2.19
CA GLU A 177 -22.85 -4.43 3.51
C GLU A 177 -23.77 -5.65 3.53
N SER A 178 -24.82 -5.62 2.72
CA SER A 178 -25.80 -6.70 2.59
C SER A 178 -25.38 -7.86 1.68
N LEU A 179 -24.25 -7.74 0.96
CA LEU A 179 -23.80 -8.75 0.00
C LEU A 179 -22.95 -9.82 0.68
N GLU A 180 -23.27 -11.10 0.45
CA GLU A 180 -22.57 -12.24 1.06
C GLU A 180 -21.08 -12.31 0.63
N GLU A 181 -20.77 -11.84 -0.57
CA GLU A 181 -19.44 -11.81 -1.15
C GLU A 181 -18.60 -10.58 -0.74
N ALA A 182 -19.17 -9.63 0.00
CA ALA A 182 -18.47 -8.42 0.41
C ALA A 182 -17.41 -8.70 1.48
N ASN A 183 -16.27 -8.02 1.39
CA ASN A 183 -15.17 -8.16 2.35
C ASN A 183 -15.01 -6.92 3.21
N ALA A 184 -14.60 -7.12 4.46
CA ALA A 184 -14.22 -6.02 5.34
C ALA A 184 -13.04 -5.23 4.75
N ASN A 185 -13.11 -3.90 4.89
CA ASN A 185 -12.04 -3.02 4.44
C ASN A 185 -11.12 -2.67 5.61
N ILE A 186 -9.87 -3.11 5.57
CA ILE A 186 -8.87 -2.71 6.56
C ILE A 186 -8.59 -1.20 6.52
N GLU A 187 -8.71 -0.56 5.35
CA GLU A 187 -8.48 0.88 5.20
C GLU A 187 -9.47 1.71 6.00
N ALA A 188 -10.70 1.22 6.22
CA ALA A 188 -11.72 1.90 7.01
C ALA A 188 -11.31 2.08 8.49
N TYR A 189 -10.31 1.32 8.95
CA TYR A 189 -9.80 1.37 10.33
C TYR A 189 -8.45 2.09 10.43
N MET A 190 -7.83 2.44 9.29
CA MET A 190 -6.60 3.21 9.28
C MET A 190 -6.90 4.68 9.58
N PRO A 191 -5.99 5.39 10.26
CA PRO A 191 -6.12 6.83 10.39
C PRO A 191 -6.05 7.49 9.01
N PHE A 192 -6.68 8.66 8.90
CA PHE A 192 -6.58 9.49 7.71
C PHE A 192 -5.12 9.80 7.37
N LYS A 193 -4.79 9.79 6.08
CA LYS A 193 -3.46 10.07 5.58
C LYS A 193 -3.25 11.57 5.44
N LYS A 194 -2.05 12.03 5.78
CA LYS A 194 -1.61 13.39 5.46
C LYS A 194 -1.50 13.58 3.95
N ILE A 195 -1.81 14.78 3.50
CA ILE A 195 -1.55 15.27 2.15
C ILE A 195 -0.18 15.96 2.17
N GLU A 196 0.80 15.40 1.47
CA GLU A 196 2.15 15.96 1.41
C GLU A 196 2.22 17.13 0.42
N VAL A 197 2.73 18.27 0.91
CA VAL A 197 2.90 19.51 0.14
C VAL A 197 4.38 19.89 0.11
N MET A 198 4.97 19.92 -1.09
CA MET A 198 6.33 20.38 -1.33
C MET A 198 6.40 21.89 -1.44
N SER A 199 7.21 22.48 -0.58
CA SER A 199 7.65 23.88 -0.60
C SER A 199 9.17 23.95 -0.50
N LYS A 200 9.75 25.15 -0.50
CA LYS A 200 11.20 25.34 -0.37
C LYS A 200 11.79 24.80 0.94
N ASN A 201 10.99 24.70 2.01
CA ASN A 201 11.44 24.37 3.36
C ASN A 201 10.80 23.10 3.95
N SER A 202 10.04 22.33 3.16
CA SER A 202 9.31 21.17 3.67
C SER A 202 10.20 19.93 3.82
N HIS A 203 9.99 19.22 4.93
CA HIS A 203 10.46 17.85 5.15
C HIS A 203 9.42 16.88 4.55
N HIS A 204 9.86 15.74 4.01
CA HIS A 204 9.00 14.84 3.26
C HIS A 204 9.25 13.38 3.61
N TYR A 205 8.24 12.69 4.12
CA TYR A 205 8.30 11.24 4.39
C TYR A 205 7.61 10.43 3.30
N CYS A 206 7.59 10.98 2.08
CA CYS A 206 6.98 10.37 0.92
C CYS A 206 8.02 9.62 0.09
N VAL A 207 7.85 8.31 -0.05
CA VAL A 207 8.73 7.43 -0.85
C VAL A 207 8.80 7.82 -2.34
N VAL A 208 7.78 8.51 -2.85
CA VAL A 208 7.76 9.01 -4.23
C VAL A 208 8.27 10.44 -4.38
N ARG A 209 8.71 11.11 -3.29
CA ARG A 209 9.26 12.48 -3.32
C ARG A 209 10.34 12.69 -4.38
N LYS A 210 11.20 11.68 -4.61
CA LYS A 210 12.30 11.72 -5.59
C LYS A 210 11.85 11.97 -7.03
N TYR A 211 10.58 11.71 -7.34
CA TYR A 211 9.99 11.92 -8.67
C TYR A 211 9.46 13.35 -8.86
N TYR A 212 9.41 14.14 -7.80
CA TYR A 212 8.88 15.50 -7.84
C TYR A 212 10.00 16.53 -7.75
N ARG A 213 9.78 17.66 -8.42
CA ARG A 213 10.61 18.86 -8.33
C ARG A 213 9.69 20.07 -8.22
N LEU A 214 10.03 21.01 -7.34
CA LEU A 214 9.34 22.29 -7.29
C LEU A 214 9.87 23.16 -8.43
N GLU A 215 9.01 23.44 -9.42
CA GLU A 215 9.37 24.24 -10.59
C GLU A 215 9.46 25.73 -10.27
N ASP A 216 10.24 26.46 -11.08
CA ASP A 216 10.37 27.91 -10.94
C ASP A 216 9.02 28.61 -11.15
N GLY A 217 8.63 29.43 -10.17
CA GLY A 217 7.36 30.14 -10.19
C GLY A 217 6.18 29.37 -9.58
N ILE A 218 6.39 28.14 -9.12
CA ILE A 218 5.48 27.42 -8.23
C ILE A 218 5.94 27.64 -6.78
N ASP A 219 5.02 28.07 -5.92
CA ASP A 219 5.30 28.29 -4.50
C ASP A 219 5.14 26.98 -3.72
N GLU A 220 4.09 26.21 -4.02
CA GLU A 220 3.80 24.92 -3.39
C GLU A 220 3.29 23.88 -4.39
N LEU A 221 3.70 22.62 -4.22
CA LEU A 221 3.28 21.47 -5.01
C LEU A 221 2.62 20.42 -4.11
N ILE A 222 1.33 20.20 -4.29
CA ILE A 222 0.58 19.12 -3.64
C ILE A 222 0.91 17.81 -4.38
N MET A 223 1.69 16.94 -3.73
CA MET A 223 2.18 15.68 -4.32
C MET A 223 1.20 14.52 -4.14
N CYS A 224 0.35 14.58 -3.12
CA CYS A 224 -0.59 13.51 -2.81
C CYS A 224 -1.89 13.66 -3.61
N PRO A 225 -2.52 12.54 -4.03
CA PRO A 225 -3.89 12.54 -4.54
C PRO A 225 -4.84 13.20 -3.54
N THR A 226 -5.41 14.33 -3.96
CA THR A 226 -6.26 15.17 -3.12
C THR A 226 -7.71 15.04 -3.56
N TYR A 227 -8.60 14.73 -2.63
CA TYR A 227 -10.03 14.62 -2.87
C TYR A 227 -10.76 15.86 -2.37
N VAL A 228 -11.71 16.34 -3.16
CA VAL A 228 -12.61 17.44 -2.80
C VAL A 228 -14.06 16.95 -2.93
N SER A 229 -14.76 16.86 -1.79
CA SER A 229 -16.16 16.40 -1.75
C SER A 229 -17.13 17.41 -2.38
N VAL A 230 -18.40 17.03 -2.58
CA VAL A 230 -19.44 17.93 -3.12
C VAL A 230 -19.62 19.21 -2.30
N TYR A 231 -19.28 19.17 -1.01
CA TYR A 231 -19.33 20.30 -0.06
C TYR A 231 -17.98 21.02 0.12
N GLY A 232 -16.99 20.69 -0.71
CA GLY A 232 -15.67 21.33 -0.68
C GLY A 232 -14.81 20.90 0.49
N ARG A 233 -15.01 19.68 1.04
CA ARG A 233 -14.13 19.13 2.08
C ARG A 233 -12.91 18.48 1.44
N VAL A 234 -11.73 18.79 1.96
CA VAL A 234 -10.43 18.36 1.43
C VAL A 234 -9.82 17.30 2.34
N PHE A 235 -9.43 16.17 1.74
CA PHE A 235 -8.73 15.07 2.42
C PHE A 235 -7.96 14.20 1.39
N HIS A 236 -7.15 13.26 1.88
CA HIS A 236 -6.36 12.38 1.02
C HIS A 236 -7.26 11.38 0.28
N ALA A 237 -7.10 11.26 -1.04
CA ALA A 237 -8.07 10.54 -1.88
C ALA A 237 -8.17 9.03 -1.61
N GLU A 238 -7.09 8.40 -1.12
CA GLU A 238 -7.15 6.99 -0.70
C GLU A 238 -8.11 6.74 0.47
N ASP A 239 -8.46 7.78 1.23
CA ASP A 239 -9.36 7.65 2.36
C ASP A 239 -10.83 7.84 1.95
N SER A 240 -11.14 8.02 0.66
CA SER A 240 -12.51 8.22 0.14
C SER A 240 -13.39 6.95 0.14
N GLN A 241 -12.87 5.81 0.60
CA GLN A 241 -13.59 4.54 0.66
C GLN A 241 -14.60 4.47 1.82
N MET A 242 -15.63 5.31 1.74
CA MET A 242 -16.68 5.46 2.75
C MET A 242 -18.00 5.94 2.15
N GLU A 243 -19.08 5.86 2.93
CA GLU A 243 -20.39 6.42 2.57
C GLU A 243 -20.38 7.95 2.53
N PHE A 244 -21.32 8.55 1.79
CA PHE A 244 -21.48 9.99 1.70
C PHE A 244 -21.69 10.66 3.07
N GLU A 245 -22.47 10.05 3.94
CA GLU A 245 -22.79 10.55 5.27
C GLU A 245 -21.55 10.59 6.18
N GLN A 246 -20.66 9.61 6.04
CA GLN A 246 -19.39 9.59 6.76
C GLN A 246 -18.43 10.65 6.18
N GLU A 247 -18.41 10.81 4.86
CA GLU A 247 -17.58 11.81 4.20
C GLU A 247 -17.92 13.24 4.61
N ASP A 248 -19.19 13.55 4.86
CA ASP A 248 -19.63 14.90 5.26
C ASP A 248 -18.92 15.40 6.54
N ASN A 249 -18.38 14.48 7.33
CA ASN A 249 -17.65 14.72 8.56
C ASN A 249 -16.12 14.54 8.41
N THR A 250 -15.61 14.26 7.20
CA THR A 250 -14.20 13.96 6.91
C THR A 250 -13.49 15.13 6.25
N GLY A 251 -12.23 15.39 6.61
CA GLY A 251 -11.42 16.44 6.01
C GLY A 251 -11.83 17.85 6.45
N VAL A 252 -11.39 18.88 5.72
CA VAL A 252 -11.61 20.29 6.09
C VAL A 252 -12.27 21.07 4.94
N SER A 253 -13.27 21.88 5.26
CA SER A 253 -14.02 22.64 4.25
C SER A 253 -13.25 23.86 3.73
N LEU A 254 -13.23 24.02 2.41
CA LEU A 254 -12.72 25.20 1.70
C LEU A 254 -13.57 26.46 1.92
N GLU A 255 -14.78 26.36 2.49
CA GLU A 255 -15.61 27.55 2.66
C GLU A 255 -15.02 28.56 3.65
N CYS A 256 -14.20 28.09 4.59
CA CYS A 256 -13.60 28.91 5.64
C CYS A 256 -12.11 29.20 5.42
N GLU A 257 -11.42 28.38 4.62
CA GLU A 257 -9.97 28.39 4.46
C GLU A 257 -9.57 28.38 2.97
N ASN A 258 -8.35 28.79 2.64
CA ASN A 258 -7.79 28.48 1.31
C ASN A 258 -7.34 27.01 1.25
N LEU A 259 -7.02 26.51 0.06
CA LEU A 259 -6.68 25.11 -0.16
C LEU A 259 -5.52 24.62 0.73
N ILE A 260 -4.47 25.41 0.85
CA ILE A 260 -3.26 25.03 1.61
C ILE A 260 -3.56 25.02 3.11
N ASP A 261 -4.29 26.02 3.59
CA ASP A 261 -4.66 26.08 5.00
C ASP A 261 -5.66 24.97 5.37
N ALA A 262 -6.59 24.62 4.48
CA ALA A 262 -7.44 23.44 4.64
C ALA A 262 -6.62 22.14 4.71
N ILE A 263 -5.59 21.99 3.87
CA ILE A 263 -4.67 20.85 3.92
C ILE A 263 -3.87 20.83 5.23
N LYS A 264 -3.33 21.98 5.66
CA LYS A 264 -2.60 22.10 6.94
C LYS A 264 -3.48 21.71 8.12
N GLU A 265 -4.74 22.14 8.13
CA GLU A 265 -5.73 21.78 9.14
C GLU A 265 -6.05 20.28 9.11
N HIS A 266 -6.37 19.71 7.94
CA HIS A 266 -6.58 18.27 7.76
C HIS A 266 -5.38 17.47 8.27
N ASN A 267 -4.17 17.94 7.95
CA ASN A 267 -2.94 17.30 8.36
C ASN A 267 -2.69 17.33 9.86
N ARG A 268 -3.36 18.15 10.69
CA ARG A 268 -3.14 18.14 12.14
C ARG A 268 -3.57 16.82 12.79
N ASP A 269 -4.69 16.28 12.31
CA ASP A 269 -5.29 15.06 12.86
C ASP A 269 -5.02 13.82 11.99
N ALA A 270 -4.35 14.00 10.85
CA ALA A 270 -3.95 12.92 9.95
C ALA A 270 -2.52 12.40 10.23
N GLU A 271 -2.26 11.16 9.82
CA GLU A 271 -1.01 10.44 10.04
C GLU A 271 -0.19 10.29 8.74
N TYR A 272 1.13 10.17 8.87
CA TYR A 272 2.00 10.02 7.70
C TYR A 272 1.72 8.69 6.99
N CYS A 273 1.75 8.71 5.65
CA CYS A 273 1.50 7.51 4.85
C CYS A 273 2.45 6.36 5.23
N VAL A 274 3.71 6.66 5.56
CA VAL A 274 4.68 5.65 6.04
C VAL A 274 4.23 4.95 7.33
N ALA A 275 3.62 5.67 8.27
CA ALA A 275 3.08 5.09 9.50
C ALA A 275 1.85 4.22 9.22
N CYS A 276 0.94 4.68 8.33
CA CYS A 276 -0.19 3.87 7.87
C CYS A 276 0.27 2.60 7.15
N MET A 277 1.31 2.68 6.31
CA MET A 277 1.90 1.53 5.62
C MET A 277 2.47 0.51 6.61
N LEU A 278 3.22 0.95 7.62
CA LEU A 278 3.79 0.08 8.65
C LEU A 278 2.67 -0.62 9.44
N ALA A 279 1.64 0.12 9.87
CA ALA A 279 0.49 -0.44 10.57
C ALA A 279 -0.25 -1.48 9.71
N LYS A 280 -0.56 -1.11 8.46
CA LYS A 280 -1.24 -1.98 7.49
C LYS A 280 -0.48 -3.25 7.22
N GLN A 281 0.83 -3.17 7.04
CA GLN A 281 1.63 -4.36 6.77
C GLN A 281 1.68 -5.27 8.00
N LEU A 282 1.83 -4.74 9.20
CA LEU A 282 1.82 -5.54 10.42
C LEU A 282 0.46 -6.21 10.68
N VAL A 283 -0.64 -5.46 10.48
CA VAL A 283 -1.98 -6.02 10.61
C VAL A 283 -2.21 -7.08 9.53
N LYS A 284 -1.79 -6.85 8.28
CA LYS A 284 -1.85 -7.87 7.22
C LYS A 284 -1.04 -9.10 7.56
N ASP A 285 0.20 -8.97 8.04
CA ASP A 285 1.05 -10.11 8.40
C ASP A 285 0.42 -10.90 9.56
N THR A 286 -0.21 -10.22 10.51
CA THR A 286 -0.90 -10.84 11.65
C THR A 286 -2.24 -11.48 11.26
N LEU A 287 -2.98 -10.86 10.33
CA LEU A 287 -4.27 -11.36 9.83
C LEU A 287 -4.08 -12.46 8.79
N LEU A 288 -3.07 -12.39 7.91
CA LEU A 288 -2.79 -13.40 6.88
C LEU A 288 -2.56 -14.79 7.50
N ASP A 289 -1.99 -14.87 8.70
CA ASP A 289 -1.90 -16.13 9.43
C ASP A 289 -3.27 -16.72 9.84
N GLY A 290 -4.29 -15.88 10.06
CA GLY A 290 -5.68 -16.30 10.30
C GLY A 290 -6.53 -16.45 9.02
N ASP A 291 -6.35 -15.56 8.06
CA ASP A 291 -7.10 -15.48 6.80
C ASP A 291 -6.71 -16.59 5.82
N ILE A 292 -5.45 -17.02 5.82
CA ILE A 292 -5.02 -18.21 5.06
C ILE A 292 -5.76 -19.44 5.58
N ILE A 293 -5.97 -19.55 6.90
CA ILE A 293 -6.71 -20.65 7.54
C ILE A 293 -8.19 -20.57 7.14
N VAL A 294 -8.83 -19.40 7.21
CA VAL A 294 -10.24 -19.21 6.82
C VAL A 294 -10.46 -19.45 5.31
N LYS A 295 -9.57 -18.96 4.44
CA LYS A 295 -9.60 -19.21 2.99
C LYS A 295 -9.36 -20.68 2.67
N TRP A 296 -8.48 -21.37 3.41
CA TRP A 296 -8.32 -22.83 3.33
C TRP A 296 -9.59 -23.57 3.76
N PHE A 297 -10.26 -23.16 4.83
CA PHE A 297 -11.51 -23.75 5.27
C PHE A 297 -12.67 -23.53 4.26
N LYS A 298 -12.75 -22.35 3.63
CA LYS A 298 -13.69 -22.08 2.52
C LYS A 298 -13.33 -22.90 1.27
N PHE A 299 -12.05 -23.03 0.95
CA PHE A 299 -11.52 -23.84 -0.17
C PHE A 299 -11.83 -25.34 -0.02
N ILE A 300 -11.73 -25.87 1.21
CA ILE A 300 -12.09 -27.26 1.53
C ILE A 300 -13.61 -27.47 1.47
N ASN A 301 -14.42 -26.44 1.78
CA ASN A 301 -15.87 -26.61 1.97
C ASN A 301 -16.79 -26.28 0.78
N ARG A 302 -16.37 -25.61 -0.33
CA ARG A 302 -17.11 -25.64 -1.62
C ARG A 302 -16.46 -24.89 -2.81
N LYS A 303 -16.56 -25.55 -3.98
CA LYS A 303 -16.51 -25.10 -5.40
C LYS A 303 -15.89 -23.72 -5.73
N LEU A 304 -14.60 -23.72 -6.07
CA LEU A 304 -13.87 -22.58 -6.67
C LEU A 304 -13.51 -22.77 -8.16
N ASN A 305 -14.25 -23.59 -8.92
CA ASN A 305 -13.95 -23.79 -10.34
C ASN A 305 -14.29 -22.57 -11.23
N GLY A 306 -15.01 -21.56 -10.73
CA GLY A 306 -15.40 -20.35 -11.50
C GLY A 306 -14.70 -19.06 -11.08
N TYR A 307 -13.71 -19.11 -10.18
CA TYR A 307 -13.02 -17.91 -9.66
C TYR A 307 -11.82 -17.51 -10.53
N SER A 308 -11.00 -18.50 -10.91
CA SER A 308 -9.84 -18.28 -11.80
C SER A 308 -10.23 -17.89 -13.22
N GLU A 309 -11.41 -18.31 -13.70
CA GLU A 309 -11.92 -17.94 -15.03
C GLU A 309 -12.45 -16.50 -15.07
N ARG A 310 -13.04 -15.99 -13.97
CA ARG A 310 -13.59 -14.62 -13.90
C ARG A 310 -12.50 -13.55 -13.74
N VAL A 311 -11.47 -13.82 -12.95
CA VAL A 311 -10.29 -12.93 -12.81
C VAL A 311 -9.48 -12.84 -14.11
N ARG A 312 -9.48 -13.90 -14.94
CA ARG A 312 -8.77 -13.93 -16.23
C ARG A 312 -9.52 -13.27 -17.39
N ALA A 313 -10.78 -12.90 -17.21
CA ALA A 313 -11.57 -12.21 -18.24
C ALA A 313 -11.39 -10.69 -18.21
N VAL A 314 -10.63 -10.16 -17.24
CA VAL A 314 -10.45 -8.72 -17.04
C VAL A 314 -9.09 -8.30 -17.58
N ASP A 315 -9.09 -7.26 -18.41
CA ASP A 315 -7.88 -6.58 -18.87
C ASP A 315 -7.36 -5.60 -17.78
N VAL A 316 -7.17 -6.13 -16.56
CA VAL A 316 -6.64 -5.38 -15.39
C VAL A 316 -5.26 -4.83 -15.71
N ASP A 317 -4.49 -5.57 -16.51
CA ASP A 317 -3.16 -5.16 -16.94
C ASP A 317 -3.23 -3.91 -17.83
N ASN A 318 -4.15 -3.84 -18.79
CA ASN A 318 -4.35 -2.62 -19.58
C ASN A 318 -4.90 -1.49 -18.71
N PHE A 319 -5.89 -1.71 -17.83
CA PHE A 319 -6.33 -0.66 -16.91
C PHE A 319 -5.18 -0.12 -16.03
N ASN A 320 -4.37 -1.00 -15.43
CA ASN A 320 -3.23 -0.59 -14.60
C ASN A 320 -2.17 0.12 -15.43
N ASN A 321 -1.89 -0.34 -16.66
CA ASN A 321 -1.00 0.36 -17.59
C ASN A 321 -1.54 1.74 -17.99
N LEU A 322 -2.86 1.88 -18.13
CA LEU A 322 -3.54 3.13 -18.46
C LEU A 322 -3.60 4.07 -17.25
N ALA A 323 -3.79 3.53 -16.03
CA ALA A 323 -3.98 4.26 -14.77
C ALA A 323 -2.69 4.63 -14.03
N GLU A 324 -1.60 3.85 -14.17
CA GLU A 324 -0.31 4.05 -13.49
C GLU A 324 0.72 4.83 -14.33
N ASP A 325 0.29 5.52 -15.40
CA ASP A 325 1.16 6.46 -16.13
C ASP A 325 2.50 5.88 -16.65
N GLY A 326 2.62 4.56 -16.79
CA GLY A 326 3.88 3.89 -17.14
C GLY A 326 5.03 4.12 -16.13
N THR A 327 4.85 4.97 -15.12
CA THR A 327 5.76 5.14 -14.00
C THR A 327 5.30 4.18 -12.94
N LYS A 328 5.70 2.91 -13.12
CA LYS A 328 5.80 1.99 -12.00
C LYS A 328 6.70 2.68 -10.97
N TYR A 329 6.10 3.29 -9.95
CA TYR A 329 6.81 3.74 -8.77
C TYR A 329 7.35 2.48 -8.08
N SER A 330 8.45 1.96 -8.60
CA SER A 330 9.14 0.83 -7.99
C SER A 330 9.88 1.39 -6.79
N ILE A 331 9.37 1.07 -5.62
CA ILE A 331 10.04 1.38 -4.35
C ILE A 331 10.89 0.17 -4.02
N SER A 332 12.21 0.35 -3.86
CA SER A 332 13.06 -0.71 -3.35
C SER A 332 12.96 -0.82 -1.82
N ASP A 333 13.28 -1.99 -1.26
CA ASP A 333 13.33 -2.17 0.19
C ASP A 333 14.27 -1.15 0.86
N ASP A 334 15.39 -0.83 0.22
CA ASP A 334 16.37 0.15 0.72
C ASP A 334 15.79 1.58 0.75
N GLU A 335 14.99 1.95 -0.25
CA GLU A 335 14.33 3.26 -0.31
C GLU A 335 13.24 3.39 0.75
N ALA A 336 12.45 2.33 0.96
CA ALA A 336 11.48 2.29 2.04
C ALA A 336 12.16 2.40 3.41
N ILE A 337 13.28 1.69 3.62
CA ILE A 337 14.08 1.76 4.86
C ILE A 337 14.60 3.18 5.09
N ALA A 338 15.11 3.85 4.05
CA ALA A 338 15.62 5.21 4.16
C ALA A 338 14.53 6.18 4.63
N VAL A 339 13.34 6.14 4.02
CA VAL A 339 12.21 7.01 4.39
C VAL A 339 11.69 6.69 5.80
N VAL A 340 11.60 5.41 6.17
CA VAL A 340 11.22 5.01 7.54
C VAL A 340 12.24 5.53 8.56
N LYS A 341 13.53 5.49 8.23
CA LYS A 341 14.58 6.01 9.10
C LYS A 341 14.49 7.53 9.23
N GLU A 342 14.33 8.25 8.13
CA GLU A 342 14.15 9.71 8.15
C GLU A 342 12.93 10.11 8.98
N TRP A 343 11.81 9.40 8.80
CA TRP A 343 10.62 9.59 9.63
C TRP A 343 10.94 9.37 11.11
N TYR A 344 11.57 8.24 11.47
CA TYR A 344 11.93 7.93 12.85
C TYR A 344 12.89 8.97 13.47
N ASP A 345 13.89 9.41 12.71
CA ASP A 345 14.88 10.39 13.15
C ASP A 345 14.21 11.76 13.48
N ASP A 346 13.09 12.10 12.84
CA ASP A 346 12.30 13.31 13.11
C ASP A 346 11.26 13.12 14.22
N VAL A 347 10.45 12.06 14.16
CA VAL A 347 9.31 11.87 15.09
C VAL A 347 9.67 11.13 16.38
N GLY A 348 10.83 10.48 16.41
CA GLY A 348 11.36 9.74 17.56
C GLY A 348 10.47 8.60 18.07
N GLU A 349 10.67 8.25 19.35
CA GLU A 349 9.93 7.18 20.04
C GLU A 349 8.41 7.43 20.06
N ASP A 350 7.99 8.69 20.10
CA ASP A 350 6.58 9.08 20.09
C ASP A 350 5.87 8.64 18.81
N GLY A 351 6.52 8.69 17.65
CA GLY A 351 5.96 8.16 16.40
C GLY A 351 5.77 6.65 16.42
N VAL A 352 6.71 5.92 17.01
CA VAL A 352 6.60 4.47 17.18
C VAL A 352 5.44 4.12 18.12
N LEU A 353 5.28 4.87 19.21
CA LEU A 353 4.14 4.72 20.13
C LEU A 353 2.80 4.98 19.44
N ARG A 354 2.71 5.99 18.57
CA ARG A 354 1.51 6.25 17.75
C ARG A 354 1.17 5.09 16.82
N VAL A 355 2.16 4.57 16.09
CA VAL A 355 1.97 3.40 15.21
C VAL A 355 1.45 2.20 16.01
N LYS A 356 2.04 1.91 17.18
CA LYS A 356 1.56 0.84 18.08
C LYS A 356 0.11 1.05 18.53
N LYS A 357 -0.26 2.29 18.88
CA LYS A 357 -1.62 2.62 19.27
C LYS A 357 -2.62 2.36 18.14
N ILE A 358 -2.32 2.81 16.92
CA ILE A 358 -3.12 2.57 15.72
C ILE A 358 -3.32 1.06 15.51
N ILE A 359 -2.23 0.29 15.56
CA ILE A 359 -2.28 -1.17 15.42
C ILE A 359 -3.21 -1.80 16.46
N ASN A 360 -3.07 -1.41 17.72
CA ASN A 360 -3.93 -1.94 18.79
C ASN A 360 -5.39 -1.59 18.56
N GLU A 361 -5.72 -0.35 18.20
CA GLU A 361 -7.10 0.07 17.92
C GLU A 361 -7.70 -0.68 16.73
N VAL A 362 -6.92 -0.91 15.67
CA VAL A 362 -7.34 -1.74 14.53
C VAL A 362 -7.62 -3.17 14.99
N PHE A 363 -6.73 -3.75 15.80
CA PHE A 363 -6.94 -5.10 16.35
C PHE A 363 -8.15 -5.18 17.28
N GLU A 364 -8.37 -4.20 18.15
CA GLU A 364 -9.55 -4.17 19.03
C GLU A 364 -10.83 -4.11 18.21
N LYS A 365 -10.91 -3.21 17.22
CA LYS A 365 -12.08 -3.08 16.34
C LYS A 365 -12.32 -4.33 15.48
N HIS A 366 -11.26 -5.00 15.02
CA HIS A 366 -11.36 -6.15 14.11
C HIS A 366 -11.47 -7.50 14.83
N LEU A 367 -10.95 -7.64 16.06
CA LEU A 367 -10.86 -8.91 16.79
C LEU A 367 -11.69 -8.99 18.08
N LEU A 368 -12.10 -7.85 18.67
CA LEU A 368 -12.91 -7.84 19.91
C LEU A 368 -14.38 -7.45 19.68
N GLY A 369 -14.75 -7.03 18.46
CA GLY A 369 -16.13 -6.65 18.09
C GLY A 369 -17.13 -7.82 18.06
N GLU A 370 -16.66 -9.08 18.00
CA GLU A 370 -17.50 -10.27 18.19
C GLU A 370 -16.81 -11.22 19.19
N GLU A 371 -17.08 -11.06 20.48
CA GLU A 371 -16.55 -11.89 21.58
C GLU A 371 -16.75 -13.42 21.40
N GLY A 372 -17.52 -13.88 20.43
CA GLY A 372 -17.88 -15.29 20.26
C GLY A 372 -16.99 -16.11 19.32
N ILE A 373 -16.52 -15.54 18.20
CA ILE A 373 -15.93 -16.33 17.11
C ILE A 373 -14.42 -16.47 17.29
N TYR A 374 -13.71 -15.37 17.55
CA TYR A 374 -12.25 -15.42 17.67
C TYR A 374 -11.74 -15.91 19.02
N GLN A 375 -12.49 -15.84 20.13
CA GLN A 375 -12.06 -16.48 21.40
C GLN A 375 -12.13 -18.01 21.33
N ARG A 376 -13.13 -18.58 20.64
CA ARG A 376 -13.17 -20.03 20.33
C ARG A 376 -12.10 -20.42 19.32
N GLN A 377 -11.95 -19.62 18.26
CA GLN A 377 -10.90 -19.86 17.26
C GLN A 377 -9.51 -19.61 17.82
N LYS A 378 -9.29 -18.76 18.83
CA LYS A 378 -7.98 -18.55 19.47
C LYS A 378 -7.54 -19.75 20.28
N ALA A 379 -8.47 -20.51 20.87
CA ALA A 379 -8.18 -21.79 21.51
C ALA A 379 -7.86 -22.89 20.47
N GLU A 380 -8.63 -22.96 19.38
CA GLU A 380 -8.40 -23.91 18.28
C GLU A 380 -7.14 -23.57 17.44
N VAL A 381 -6.84 -22.28 17.26
CA VAL A 381 -5.64 -21.74 16.59
C VAL A 381 -4.42 -21.86 17.48
N ALA A 382 -4.52 -21.75 18.81
CA ALA A 382 -3.40 -22.07 19.70
C ALA A 382 -3.04 -23.57 19.63
N GLU A 383 -4.03 -24.44 19.58
CA GLU A 383 -3.84 -25.89 19.43
C GLU A 383 -3.35 -26.27 18.01
N MET A 384 -3.80 -25.55 16.98
CA MET A 384 -3.29 -25.67 15.60
C MET A 384 -1.90 -25.06 15.42
N LEU A 385 -1.54 -23.94 16.04
CA LEU A 385 -0.20 -23.33 15.97
C LEU A 385 0.86 -24.25 16.61
N VAL A 386 0.49 -24.99 17.65
CA VAL A 386 1.32 -26.07 18.22
C VAL A 386 1.49 -27.23 17.23
N ASN A 387 0.54 -27.45 16.30
CA ASN A 387 0.64 -28.45 15.23
C ASN A 387 1.24 -27.90 13.91
N LEU A 388 1.11 -26.61 13.63
CA LEU A 388 1.68 -25.90 12.48
C LEU A 388 3.16 -25.61 12.72
N ALA A 389 3.58 -25.31 13.94
CA ALA A 389 4.99 -25.28 14.34
C ALA A 389 5.67 -26.65 14.15
N LYS A 390 4.92 -27.76 14.17
CA LYS A 390 5.43 -29.09 13.78
C LYS A 390 5.53 -29.29 12.27
N THR A 391 4.85 -28.46 11.46
CA THR A 391 4.71 -28.64 10.01
C THR A 391 5.38 -27.53 9.17
N ALA A 392 5.73 -26.40 9.77
CA ALA A 392 6.25 -25.18 9.12
C ALA A 392 7.69 -25.28 8.54
N ASN A 393 8.30 -26.48 8.51
CA ASN A 393 9.64 -26.69 7.95
C ASN A 393 9.66 -26.89 6.42
N THR A 394 8.62 -26.50 5.69
CA THR A 394 8.47 -26.87 4.26
C THR A 394 8.19 -25.72 3.28
N ILE A 395 8.16 -24.44 3.70
CA ILE A 395 7.88 -23.33 2.77
C ILE A 395 9.17 -22.58 2.39
N GLU A 396 9.62 -22.75 1.15
CA GLU A 396 10.69 -21.97 0.52
C GLU A 396 10.12 -20.70 -0.15
N ALA A 397 10.26 -19.52 0.48
CA ALA A 397 10.01 -18.24 -0.19
C ALA A 397 10.99 -17.15 0.30
N PRO A 398 11.94 -16.68 -0.54
CA PRO A 398 12.91 -15.64 -0.18
C PRO A 398 12.30 -14.27 0.14
N GLN A 399 11.11 -13.97 -0.39
CA GLN A 399 10.42 -12.68 -0.27
C GLN A 399 9.96 -12.38 1.17
N ALA A 400 9.75 -13.41 2.00
CA ALA A 400 9.37 -13.24 3.41
C ALA A 400 10.55 -12.81 4.31
N ARG A 401 11.82 -13.01 3.90
CA ARG A 401 12.98 -12.81 4.78
C ARG A 401 13.41 -11.36 4.96
N GLY A 402 13.15 -10.48 4.00
CA GLY A 402 13.52 -9.06 4.09
C GLY A 402 12.67 -8.32 5.12
N PHE A 403 11.35 -8.48 4.99
CA PHE A 403 10.35 -7.81 5.82
C PHE A 403 10.31 -8.29 7.28
N ILE A 404 10.42 -9.61 7.51
CA ILE A 404 10.51 -10.20 8.86
C ILE A 404 11.75 -9.68 9.62
N LYS A 405 12.83 -9.35 8.91
CA LYS A 405 14.07 -8.86 9.51
C LYS A 405 13.94 -7.40 9.99
N ILE A 406 13.19 -6.58 9.26
CA ILE A 406 12.86 -5.19 9.63
C ILE A 406 11.92 -5.18 10.84
N ILE A 407 10.90 -6.04 10.83
CA ILE A 407 9.98 -6.22 11.97
C ILE A 407 10.74 -6.74 13.20
N ALA A 408 11.66 -7.69 13.04
CA ALA A 408 12.50 -8.18 14.14
C ALA A 408 13.51 -7.15 14.66
N GLN A 409 13.98 -6.21 13.82
CA GLN A 409 14.86 -5.12 14.24
C GLN A 409 14.11 -4.01 14.98
N LEU A 410 12.89 -3.67 14.53
CA LEU A 410 12.01 -2.72 15.21
C LEU A 410 11.43 -3.29 16.52
N ALA A 411 11.15 -4.60 16.57
CA ALA A 411 10.72 -5.28 17.80
C ALA A 411 11.84 -5.37 18.86
N ASN A 412 13.11 -5.45 18.47
CA ASN A 412 14.24 -5.51 19.41
C ASN A 412 14.59 -4.17 20.08
N ILE A 413 14.02 -3.04 19.64
CA ILE A 413 14.19 -1.73 20.31
C ILE A 413 13.13 -1.54 21.42
N VAL A 414 12.09 -2.39 21.47
CA VAL A 414 10.89 -2.16 22.30
C VAL A 414 10.86 -2.96 23.60
N GLU A 415 11.72 -3.95 23.82
CA GLU A 415 11.74 -4.68 25.09
C GLU A 415 13.14 -4.76 25.69
N ARG A 416 13.40 -3.89 26.67
CA ARG A 416 13.90 -4.27 28.01
C ARG A 416 14.09 -3.04 28.91
N GLY A 417 12.97 -2.51 29.39
CA GLY A 417 12.88 -1.91 30.71
C GLY A 417 12.31 -2.96 31.67
N GLU A 418 13.18 -3.55 32.49
CA GLU A 418 12.87 -4.23 33.75
C GLU A 418 12.01 -5.51 33.72
N ASN A 419 12.69 -6.65 33.52
CA ASN A 419 12.62 -7.83 34.40
C ASN A 419 13.64 -8.88 33.93
N GLU A 420 14.82 -8.86 34.54
CA GLU A 420 16.02 -9.57 34.08
C GLU A 420 16.11 -11.06 34.48
N GLU A 421 15.05 -11.67 35.02
CA GLU A 421 15.18 -13.00 35.65
C GLU A 421 14.49 -14.19 34.95
N HIS A 422 13.88 -14.03 33.76
CA HIS A 422 13.12 -15.15 33.16
C HIS A 422 13.41 -15.58 31.72
N PHE A 423 14.46 -15.05 31.05
CA PHE A 423 14.87 -15.55 29.72
C PHE A 423 16.34 -15.97 29.67
N LYS A 424 16.65 -17.04 30.40
CA LYS A 424 17.73 -17.98 30.04
C LYS A 424 17.14 -19.31 29.60
N LYS A 425 16.49 -19.40 28.43
CA LYS A 425 16.18 -20.70 27.81
C LYS A 425 16.41 -20.69 26.29
N GLU A 426 17.56 -21.25 25.95
CA GLU A 426 17.88 -22.12 24.80
C GLU A 426 17.59 -21.65 23.36
N LYS A 427 18.64 -21.20 22.66
CA LYS A 427 18.69 -21.19 21.19
C LYS A 427 18.82 -22.63 20.67
N ARG A 428 17.80 -23.14 19.95
CA ARG A 428 17.85 -24.42 19.23
C ARG A 428 17.77 -24.15 17.72
N TYR A 429 18.60 -24.83 16.92
CA TYR A 429 18.62 -24.73 15.45
C TYR A 429 18.29 -26.11 14.86
N PHE A 430 17.44 -26.15 13.83
CA PHE A 430 16.93 -27.38 13.19
C PHE A 430 17.41 -27.50 11.75
N ASP A 431 17.57 -28.74 11.26
CA ASP A 431 17.61 -29.03 9.82
C ASP A 431 16.62 -30.14 9.40
N LYS A 432 16.52 -30.35 8.08
CA LYS A 432 15.50 -31.16 7.36
C LYS A 432 15.44 -32.65 7.73
N HIS A 433 16.35 -33.17 8.56
CA HIS A 433 16.31 -34.58 9.00
C HIS A 433 16.00 -34.75 10.50
N GLY A 434 15.70 -33.66 11.22
CA GLY A 434 15.03 -33.73 12.53
C GLY A 434 15.89 -34.15 13.73
N GLU A 435 17.21 -34.25 13.61
CA GLU A 435 18.07 -34.47 14.78
C GLU A 435 18.53 -33.15 15.44
N ILE A 436 18.48 -33.14 16.77
CA ILE A 436 18.58 -31.94 17.62
C ILE A 436 20.06 -31.59 17.87
N PHE A 437 20.44 -30.35 17.58
CA PHE A 437 21.64 -29.73 18.16
C PHE A 437 21.39 -29.43 19.64
N LEU A 438 22.18 -30.03 20.53
CA LEU A 438 22.11 -29.70 21.96
C LEU A 438 23.18 -28.65 22.26
N LYS A 439 22.80 -27.60 23.00
CA LYS A 439 23.71 -26.54 23.45
C LYS A 439 24.94 -27.10 24.17
N GLU A 440 24.77 -28.23 24.85
CA GLU A 440 25.81 -28.98 25.56
C GLU A 440 26.94 -29.45 24.63
N ASP A 441 26.64 -29.81 23.38
CA ASP A 441 27.67 -30.25 22.40
C ASP A 441 28.55 -29.08 21.94
N GLU A 442 27.97 -27.89 21.79
CA GLU A 442 28.71 -26.65 21.51
C GLU A 442 29.60 -26.27 22.68
N GLU A 443 29.04 -26.31 23.89
CA GLU A 443 29.75 -25.95 25.11
C GLU A 443 30.93 -26.90 25.36
N MET A 444 30.78 -28.20 25.04
CA MET A 444 31.87 -29.17 25.08
C MET A 444 32.99 -28.83 24.09
N VAL A 445 32.66 -28.55 22.82
CA VAL A 445 33.65 -28.18 21.80
C VAL A 445 34.33 -26.86 22.15
N ARG A 446 33.59 -25.87 22.64
CA ARG A 446 34.14 -24.59 23.10
C ARG A 446 35.03 -24.75 24.33
N GLY A 447 34.73 -25.69 25.22
CA GLY A 447 35.58 -26.04 26.36
C GLY A 447 36.90 -26.69 25.93
N GLN A 448 36.88 -27.52 24.89
CA GLN A 448 38.08 -28.16 24.33
C GLN A 448 38.90 -27.22 23.43
N HIS A 449 38.24 -26.26 22.78
CA HIS A 449 38.84 -25.33 21.83
C HIS A 449 38.41 -23.88 22.14
N PRO A 450 38.86 -23.30 23.27
CA PRO A 450 38.43 -21.97 23.71
C PRO A 450 38.84 -20.84 22.75
N GLN A 451 39.85 -21.08 21.90
CA GLN A 451 40.35 -20.14 20.90
C GLN A 451 39.52 -20.14 19.60
N TRP A 452 38.55 -21.04 19.44
CA TRP A 452 37.70 -21.09 18.27
C TRP A 452 36.54 -20.11 18.39
N SER A 453 36.16 -19.49 17.26
CA SER A 453 34.96 -18.66 17.23
C SER A 453 33.71 -19.50 17.52
N HIS A 454 32.74 -18.92 18.22
CA HIS A 454 31.47 -19.58 18.52
C HIS A 454 30.81 -20.20 17.28
N LYS A 455 30.87 -19.51 16.13
CA LYS A 455 30.37 -19.99 14.84
C LYS A 455 31.08 -21.27 14.38
N ASP A 456 32.39 -21.38 14.58
CA ASP A 456 33.15 -22.56 14.18
C ASP A 456 32.99 -23.72 15.17
N CYS A 457 32.84 -23.45 16.47
CA CYS A 457 32.48 -24.48 17.46
C CYS A 457 31.13 -25.14 17.11
N VAL A 458 30.12 -24.33 16.77
CA VAL A 458 28.80 -24.79 16.32
C VAL A 458 28.92 -25.62 15.03
N ARG A 459 29.67 -25.14 14.04
CA ARG A 459 29.86 -25.86 12.76
C ARG A 459 30.62 -27.17 12.92
N TYR A 460 31.59 -27.21 13.84
CA TYR A 460 32.38 -28.39 14.15
C TYR A 460 31.53 -29.46 14.85
N ALA A 461 30.86 -29.10 15.95
CA ALA A 461 29.97 -30.01 16.67
C ALA A 461 28.87 -30.59 15.77
N ASN A 462 28.27 -29.77 14.91
CA ASN A 462 27.28 -30.23 13.94
C ASN A 462 27.87 -31.19 12.89
N SER A 463 29.05 -30.87 12.35
CA SER A 463 29.63 -31.70 11.28
C SER A 463 30.10 -33.07 11.79
N GLU A 464 30.54 -33.20 13.04
CA GLU A 464 30.85 -34.50 13.65
C GLU A 464 29.62 -35.41 13.75
N LYS A 465 28.46 -34.85 14.13
CA LYS A 465 27.19 -35.59 14.17
C LYS A 465 26.75 -36.03 12.77
N TRP A 466 26.80 -35.12 11.79
CA TRP A 466 26.39 -35.45 10.42
C TRP A 466 27.32 -36.47 9.77
N ILE A 467 28.63 -36.41 10.02
CA ILE A 467 29.54 -37.45 9.59
C ILE A 467 29.14 -38.79 10.19
N LYS A 468 28.86 -38.86 11.50
CA LYS A 468 28.39 -40.11 12.15
C LYS A 468 27.08 -40.61 11.53
N TYR A 469 26.15 -39.73 11.23
CA TYR A 469 24.85 -40.05 10.61
C TYR A 469 25.00 -40.60 9.18
N TYR A 470 25.86 -40.00 8.35
CA TYR A 470 26.03 -40.38 6.94
C TYR A 470 27.06 -41.51 6.74
N SER A 471 27.98 -41.76 7.67
CA SER A 471 29.08 -42.75 7.53
C SER A 471 28.61 -44.21 7.34
N GLY A 472 27.35 -44.51 7.65
CA GLY A 472 26.75 -45.85 7.46
C GLY A 472 25.76 -45.97 6.31
N ARG A 473 25.58 -44.91 5.49
CA ARG A 473 24.51 -44.83 4.48
C ARG A 473 25.07 -44.88 3.05
N ALA A 474 24.34 -45.54 2.15
CA ALA A 474 24.89 -45.95 0.84
C ALA A 474 24.45 -45.07 -0.36
N SER A 475 23.49 -44.16 -0.18
CA SER A 475 22.97 -43.35 -1.30
C SER A 475 24.02 -42.35 -1.80
N ASN A 476 23.92 -41.97 -3.08
CA ASN A 476 24.84 -40.98 -3.65
C ASN A 476 24.70 -39.59 -3.02
N GLU A 477 23.49 -39.21 -2.61
CA GLU A 477 23.25 -37.95 -1.89
C GLU A 477 23.87 -37.97 -0.49
N ASP A 478 23.76 -39.09 0.25
CA ASP A 478 24.37 -39.24 1.57
C ASP A 478 25.91 -39.16 1.50
N LYS A 479 26.51 -39.75 0.45
CA LYS A 479 27.97 -39.66 0.22
C LYS A 479 28.41 -38.22 -0.04
N ILE A 480 27.62 -37.43 -0.76
CA ILE A 480 27.92 -36.01 -1.01
C ILE A 480 27.84 -35.21 0.30
N GLN A 481 26.83 -35.46 1.14
CA GLN A 481 26.74 -34.78 2.44
C GLN A 481 27.86 -35.20 3.39
N LEU A 482 28.23 -36.48 3.42
CA LEU A 482 29.38 -36.98 4.18
C LEU A 482 30.67 -36.24 3.81
N ILE A 483 30.98 -36.16 2.50
CA ILE A 483 32.15 -35.44 2.00
C ILE A 483 32.10 -33.96 2.40
N ARG A 484 30.94 -33.31 2.24
CA ARG A 484 30.76 -31.89 2.61
C ARG A 484 31.06 -31.63 4.08
N HIS A 485 30.57 -32.47 4.99
CA HIS A 485 30.82 -32.29 6.42
C HIS A 485 32.25 -32.63 6.82
N GLN A 486 32.89 -33.62 6.16
CA GLN A 486 34.32 -33.89 6.33
C GLN A 486 35.17 -32.68 5.91
N MET A 487 34.85 -32.04 4.79
CA MET A 487 35.53 -30.82 4.34
C MET A 487 35.38 -29.66 5.34
N ILE A 488 34.18 -29.48 5.92
CA ILE A 488 33.97 -28.44 6.94
C ILE A 488 34.84 -28.67 8.18
N LEU A 489 34.96 -29.92 8.65
CA LEU A 489 35.84 -30.24 9.78
C LEU A 489 37.32 -29.99 9.43
N GLU A 490 37.76 -30.38 8.23
CA GLU A 490 39.12 -30.13 7.77
C GLU A 490 39.45 -28.64 7.66
N ASP A 491 38.53 -27.83 7.11
CA ASP A 491 38.72 -26.39 6.98
C ASP A 491 38.84 -25.71 8.33
N ILE A 492 38.00 -26.07 9.30
CA ILE A 492 38.07 -25.54 10.66
C ILE A 492 39.41 -25.95 11.31
N ARG A 493 39.80 -27.22 11.21
CA ARG A 493 41.08 -27.71 11.74
C ARG A 493 42.27 -26.99 11.11
N LYS A 494 42.27 -26.78 9.79
CA LYS A 494 43.32 -26.03 9.07
C LYS A 494 43.37 -24.57 9.50
N LYS A 495 42.21 -23.90 9.59
CA LYS A 495 42.09 -22.50 10.00
C LYS A 495 42.78 -22.23 11.33
N TYR A 496 42.48 -23.04 12.35
CA TYR A 496 43.04 -22.82 13.68
C TYR A 496 44.44 -23.40 13.85
N LYS A 497 44.82 -24.46 13.13
CA LYS A 497 46.22 -24.94 13.09
C LYS A 497 47.16 -23.93 12.43
N ALA A 498 46.70 -23.24 11.38
CA ALA A 498 47.44 -22.13 10.76
C ALA A 498 47.57 -20.94 11.73
N SER A 499 46.50 -20.63 12.48
CA SER A 499 46.53 -19.59 13.51
C SER A 499 47.49 -19.92 14.65
N ASP A 500 47.57 -21.19 15.09
CA ASP A 500 48.52 -21.63 16.12
C ASP A 500 49.96 -21.57 15.62
N THR A 501 50.20 -21.86 14.33
CA THR A 501 51.53 -21.73 13.71
C THR A 501 51.95 -20.26 13.60
N ILE A 502 51.03 -19.36 13.23
CA ILE A 502 51.27 -17.91 13.18
C ILE A 502 51.53 -17.37 14.59
N ASN A 503 50.74 -17.77 15.59
CA ASN A 503 50.93 -17.35 16.98
C ASN A 503 52.24 -17.90 17.58
N ALA A 504 52.65 -19.12 17.21
CA ALA A 504 53.95 -19.67 17.60
C ALA A 504 55.13 -18.96 16.94
N MET A 505 55.01 -18.57 15.66
CA MET A 505 56.03 -17.77 14.96
C MET A 505 56.16 -16.35 15.55
N LEU A 506 55.04 -15.72 15.94
CA LEU A 506 55.03 -14.41 16.60
C LEU A 506 55.63 -14.47 18.02
N ASN A 507 55.32 -15.52 18.79
CA ASN A 507 55.89 -15.73 20.13
C ASN A 507 57.40 -16.09 20.13
N ILE A 508 57.97 -16.52 19.00
CA ILE A 508 59.42 -16.75 18.85
C ILE A 508 60.16 -15.44 18.49
N GLN A 509 59.47 -14.41 17.98
CA GLN A 509 60.06 -13.09 17.72
C GLN A 509 60.06 -12.16 18.94
N GLU A 510 59.29 -12.48 19.99
CA GLU A 510 59.24 -11.72 21.26
C GLU A 510 60.08 -12.35 22.41
N LYS A 511 60.89 -13.38 22.12
CA LYS A 511 61.95 -13.88 23.03
C LYS A 511 63.30 -13.78 22.35
#